data_AF-A0A6B3IHW0-F1
#
_entry.id   AF-A0A6B3IHW0-F1
#
_cell.length_a   1.000
_cell.length_b   1.000
_cell.length_c   1.000
_cell.angle_alpha   90.00
_cell.angle_beta   90.00
_cell.angle_gamma   90.00
#
_symmetry.space_group_name_H-M   'P 1'
#
loop_
_entity.id
_entity.type
_entity.pdbx_description
1 polymer ?
#
loop_
_entity_poly.entity_id
_entity_poly.type
_entity_poly.pdbx_seq_one_letter_code
_entity_poly.pdbx_strand_id
1 'polypeptide(L)' 'ANELFVVVSGRATVAVEGGATLEIGPGDACVLREGDRTTWTVHETLRKAYHISL' A
#
# COMPACT_ATOMS: atom_id res chain seq x y z
N ALA A 1 6.72 -10.67 7.97
CA ALA A 1 5.25 -10.59 7.93
C ALA A 1 4.76 -10.08 6.59
N ASN A 2 3.67 -10.66 6.09
CA ASN A 2 2.97 -10.23 4.87
C ASN A 2 1.77 -9.34 5.24
N GLU A 3 1.48 -8.34 4.40
CA GLU A 3 0.32 -7.45 4.55
C GLU A 3 -0.57 -7.54 3.31
N LEU A 4 -1.87 -7.72 3.52
CA LEU A 4 -2.91 -7.39 2.54
C LEU A 4 -3.64 -6.15 3.07
N PHE A 5 -3.85 -5.16 2.21
CA PHE A 5 -4.73 -4.04 2.55
C PHE A 5 -5.63 -3.64 1.39
N VAL A 6 -6.73 -2.98 1.73
CA VAL A 6 -7.64 -2.32 0.79
C VAL A 6 -7.74 -0.85 1.19
N VAL A 7 -7.60 0.05 0.21
CA VAL A 7 -7.80 1.48 0.42
C VAL A 7 -9.29 1.77 0.53
N VAL A 8 -9.69 2.39 1.64
CA VAL A 8 -11.08 2.79 1.90
C VAL A 8 -11.32 4.22 1.43
N SER A 9 -10.36 5.12 1.63
CA SER A 9 -10.43 6.52 1.19
C SER A 9 -9.04 7.16 1.07
N GLY A 10 -8.92 8.23 0.29
CA GLY A 10 -7.66 8.95 0.06
C GLY A 10 -6.85 8.37 -1.10
N ARG A 11 -5.68 8.97 -1.35
CA ARG A 11 -4.79 8.61 -2.47
C ARG A 11 -3.32 8.67 -2.06
N ALA A 12 -2.53 7.77 -2.61
CA ALA A 12 -1.08 7.74 -2.41
C ALA A 12 -0.36 7.13 -3.61
N THR A 13 0.93 7.45 -3.72
CA THR A 13 1.89 6.74 -4.56
C THR A 13 2.76 5.86 -3.68
N VAL A 14 2.99 4.61 -4.08
CA VAL A 14 3.84 3.63 -3.37
C VAL A 14 4.98 3.21 -4.28
N ALA A 15 6.20 3.63 -3.95
CA ALA A 15 7.41 3.18 -4.64
C ALA A 15 7.96 1.93 -3.94
N VAL A 16 8.11 0.83 -4.68
CA VAL A 16 8.76 -0.39 -4.20
C VAL A 16 10.24 -0.37 -4.61
N GLU A 17 11.16 -0.57 -3.68
CA GLU A 17 12.59 -0.59 -3.98
C GLU A 17 12.93 -1.68 -5.01
N GLY A 18 13.57 -1.28 -6.12
CA GLY A 18 13.88 -2.18 -7.23
C GLY A 18 12.66 -2.65 -8.06
N GLY A 19 11.49 -2.05 -7.83
CA GLY A 19 10.23 -2.49 -8.41
C GLY A 19 9.41 -1.36 -9.04
N ALA A 20 8.10 -1.58 -9.10
CA ALA A 20 7.15 -0.63 -9.66
C ALA A 20 6.80 0.49 -8.68
N THR A 21 6.38 1.61 -9.25
CA THR A 21 5.65 2.67 -8.53
C THR A 21 4.16 2.47 -8.78
N LEU A 22 3.39 2.37 -7.70
CA LEU A 22 1.95 2.11 -7.73
C LEU A 22 1.19 3.37 -7.34
N GLU A 23 0.25 3.82 -8.17
CA GLU A 23 -0.76 4.79 -7.76
C GLU A 23 -1.95 4.03 -7.16
N ILE A 24 -2.39 4.43 -5.97
CA ILE A 24 -3.48 3.76 -5.26
C ILE A 24 -4.54 4.75 -4.78
N GLY A 25 -5.79 4.31 -4.82
CA GLY A 25 -6.99 5.03 -4.41
C GLY A 25 -8.11 4.09 -3.94
N PRO A 26 -9.30 4.63 -3.63
CA PRO A 26 -10.38 3.86 -3.01
C PRO A 26 -10.79 2.65 -3.85
N GLY A 27 -10.83 1.47 -3.21
CA GLY A 27 -11.15 0.20 -3.87
C GLY A 27 -9.92 -0.62 -4.29
N ASP A 28 -8.73 -0.01 -4.33
CA ASP A 28 -7.51 -0.75 -4.65
C ASP A 28 -7.11 -1.68 -3.51
N ALA A 29 -6.74 -2.90 -3.88
CA ALA A 29 -6.18 -3.91 -2.99
C ALA A 29 -4.71 -4.14 -3.32
N CYS A 30 -3.86 -4.22 -2.30
CA CYS A 30 -2.44 -4.46 -2.49
C CYS A 30 -1.93 -5.51 -1.50
N VAL A 31 -0.95 -6.28 -1.96
CA VAL A 31 -0.21 -7.23 -1.13
C VAL A 31 1.24 -6.78 -1.05
N LEU A 32 1.72 -6.59 0.18
CA LEU A 32 3.14 -6.39 0.48
C LEU A 32 3.67 -7.68 1.10
N ARG A 33 4.74 -8.21 0.51
CA ARG A 33 5.41 -9.42 1.01
C ARG A 33 6.39 -9.05 2.10
N GLU A 34 6.69 -10.04 2.93
CA GLU A 34 7.82 -9.91 3.85
C GLU A 34 9.11 -9.56 3.09
N GLY A 35 9.80 -8.54 3.58
CA GLY A 35 11.02 -8.02 2.98
C GLY A 35 10.80 -6.88 1.96
N ASP A 36 9.57 -6.62 1.53
CA ASP A 36 9.28 -5.49 0.64
C ASP A 36 9.64 -4.16 1.34
N ARG A 37 10.45 -3.34 0.65
CA ARG A 37 10.83 -2.01 1.11
C ARG A 37 10.06 -1.00 0.28
N THR A 38 9.14 -0.29 0.93
CA THR A 38 8.24 0.66 0.24
C THR A 38 8.36 2.07 0.80
N THR A 39 8.30 3.06 -0.08
CA THR A 39 8.18 4.48 0.28
C THR A 39 6.84 4.99 -0.18
N TRP A 40 6.13 5.68 0.70
CA TRP A 40 4.77 6.14 0.47
C TRP A 40 4.73 7.66 0.39
N THR A 41 4.20 8.20 -0.71
CA THR A 41 3.83 9.60 -0.83
C THR A 41 2.32 9.70 -0.72
N VAL A 42 1.84 10.22 0.41
CA VAL A 42 0.40 10.37 0.68
C VAL A 42 -0.05 11.74 0.19
N HIS A 43 -0.96 11.74 -0.80
CA HIS A 43 -1.46 12.97 -1.43
C HIS A 43 -2.71 13.52 -0.73
N GLU A 44 -3.50 12.64 -0.12
CA GLU A 44 -4.72 12.93 0.64
C GLU A 44 -4.78 12.00 1.85
N THR A 45 -5.47 12.37 2.94
CA THR A 45 -5.60 11.52 4.12
C THR A 45 -6.03 10.09 3.74
N LEU A 46 -5.11 9.15 3.95
CA LEU A 46 -5.28 7.76 3.53
C LEU A 46 -5.88 6.93 4.66
N ARG A 47 -6.97 6.22 4.36
CA ARG A 47 -7.56 5.20 5.25
C ARG A 47 -7.53 3.85 4.57
N LYS A 48 -6.98 2.84 5.25
CA LYS A 48 -6.94 1.45 4.77
C LYS A 48 -7.46 0.47 5.81
N ALA A 49 -8.10 -0.60 5.35
CA ALA A 49 -8.32 -1.81 6.14
C ALA A 49 -7.22 -2.81 5.79
N TYR A 50 -6.63 -3.46 6.80
CA TYR A 50 -5.47 -4.32 6.60
C TYR A 50 -5.58 -5.63 7.37
N HIS A 51 -4.88 -6.65 6.89
CA HIS A 51 -4.64 -7.91 7.56
C HIS A 51 -3.15 -8.24 7.49
N ILE A 52 -2.57 -8.61 8.63
CA ILE A 52 -1.17 -9.02 8.75
C ILE A 52 -1.09 -10.49 9.10
N SER A 53 -0.27 -11.24 8.36
CA SER A 53 0.11 -12.61 8.71
C SER A 53 1.61 -12.67 8.99
N LEU A 54 2.00 -13.39 10.04
CA LEU A 54 3.41 -13.58 10.43
C LEU A 54 4.11 -14.60 9.53
#